data_AF-A0A069IF47-F1
#
_entry.id   AF-A0A069IF47-F1
#
_cell.length_a   1.000
_cell.length_b   1.000
_cell.length_c   1.000
_cell.angle_alpha   90.00
_cell.angle_beta   90.00
_cell.angle_gamma   90.00
#
_symmetry.space_group_name_H-M   'P 1'
#
loop_
_entity.id
_entity.type
_entity.pdbx_description
1 polymer ?
#
loop_
_entity_poly.entity_id
_entity_poly.type
_entity_poly.pdbx_seq_one_letter_code
_entity_poly.pdbx_strand_id
1 'polypeptide(L)'
;MRLSASRAALILAGILLFAGSVYLLVPAPSEVDTVQATHGPLEVTTSEEGETRSKERFVIAAPIGGRLMRIGLREGDAVKVGQVVAELAPLPLSAREQEEVIGRVAAARAAHREALERVRHAAEDYAQAQRERQRIERLVREHFLSPQAGEQAANLGITAGNELAAVQARANAAMEEVRVAEAGMLALREYKGRSSSLVSVRAPVAGAVLGIPERR
;
A
#
# COMPACT_ATOMS: atom_id res chain seq x y z
N MET A 1 86.11 50.34 -43.66
CA MET A 1 84.93 50.20 -44.54
C MET A 1 83.95 51.32 -44.24
N ARG A 2 83.93 52.36 -45.08
CA ARG A 2 82.97 53.47 -44.98
C ARG A 2 81.60 52.95 -45.42
N LEU A 3 80.71 52.70 -44.47
CA LEU A 3 79.31 52.38 -44.78
C LEU A 3 78.72 53.62 -45.48
N SER A 4 78.29 53.46 -46.73
CA SER A 4 77.63 54.55 -47.46
C SER A 4 76.38 54.96 -46.70
N ALA A 5 76.10 56.27 -46.60
CA ALA A 5 74.98 56.81 -45.82
C ALA A 5 73.64 56.12 -46.13
N SER A 6 73.49 55.61 -47.36
CA SER A 6 72.35 54.81 -47.81
C SER A 6 72.15 53.48 -47.04
N ARG A 7 73.22 52.78 -46.63
CA ARG A 7 73.11 51.50 -45.91
C ARG A 7 72.74 51.71 -44.43
N ALA A 8 73.27 52.76 -43.80
CA ALA A 8 72.92 53.10 -42.43
C ALA A 8 71.45 53.55 -42.31
N ALA A 9 70.96 54.31 -43.29
CA ALA A 9 69.55 54.69 -43.36
C ALA A 9 68.61 53.49 -43.51
N LEU A 10 68.99 52.48 -44.32
CA LEU A 10 68.21 51.26 -44.49
C LEU A 10 68.15 50.41 -43.21
N ILE A 11 69.25 50.29 -42.47
CA ILE A 11 69.27 49.56 -41.20
C ILE A 11 68.40 50.27 -40.16
N LEU A 12 68.50 51.61 -40.06
CA LEU A 12 67.68 52.39 -39.13
C LEU A 12 66.19 52.30 -39.47
N ALA A 13 65.85 52.37 -40.77
CA ALA A 13 64.49 52.18 -41.25
C ALA A 13 63.97 50.77 -40.90
N GLY A 14 64.79 49.73 -41.05
CA GLY A 14 64.45 48.36 -40.68
C GLY A 14 64.19 48.19 -39.18
N ILE A 15 65.02 48.82 -38.32
CA ILE A 15 64.83 48.80 -36.86
C ILE A 15 63.56 49.54 -36.45
N LEU A 16 63.29 50.70 -37.05
CA LEU A 16 62.06 51.47 -36.81
C LEU A 16 60.82 50.68 -37.24
N LEU A 17 60.89 50.01 -38.39
CA LEU A 17 59.79 49.17 -38.87
C LEU A 17 59.56 47.99 -37.91
N PHE A 18 60.63 47.35 -37.45
CA PHE A 18 60.55 46.23 -36.52
C PHE A 18 59.99 46.65 -35.17
N ALA A 19 60.48 47.75 -34.59
CA ALA A 19 60.01 48.28 -33.31
C ALA A 19 58.52 48.71 -33.38
N GLY A 20 58.12 49.36 -34.48
CA GLY A 20 56.71 49.71 -34.71
C GLY A 20 55.81 48.49 -34.86
N SER A 21 56.30 47.44 -35.53
CA SER A 21 55.58 46.17 -35.67
C SER A 21 55.38 45.49 -34.32
N VAL A 22 56.42 45.42 -33.47
CA VAL A 22 56.33 44.83 -32.13
C VAL A 22 55.35 45.61 -31.26
N TYR A 23 55.35 46.94 -31.30
CA TYR A 23 54.44 47.76 -30.51
C TYR A 23 52.96 47.56 -30.88
N LEU A 24 52.66 47.43 -32.18
CA LEU A 24 51.30 47.11 -32.66
C LEU A 24 50.83 45.69 -32.28
N LEU A 25 51.78 44.78 -32.02
CA LEU A 25 51.48 43.41 -31.59
C LEU A 25 51.34 43.29 -30.06
N VAL A 26 51.64 44.34 -29.27
CA VAL A 26 51.37 44.32 -27.82
C VAL A 26 49.86 44.51 -27.61
N PRO A 27 49.14 43.51 -27.06
CA PRO A 27 47.72 43.63 -26.83
C PRO A 27 47.45 44.70 -25.77
N ALA A 28 46.49 45.59 -26.04
CA ALA A 28 46.05 46.57 -25.05
C ALA A 28 45.40 45.86 -23.84
N PRO A 29 45.68 46.28 -22.60
CA PRO A 29 45.02 45.72 -21.43
C PRO A 29 43.50 45.98 -21.51
N SER A 30 42.71 44.93 -21.26
CA SER A 30 41.25 45.02 -21.24
C SER A 30 40.76 45.40 -19.85
N GLU A 31 39.84 46.36 -19.79
CA GLU A 31 39.15 46.71 -18.55
C GLU A 31 38.17 45.58 -18.20
N VAL A 32 38.31 45.03 -16.99
CA VAL A 32 37.42 44.00 -16.44
C VAL A 32 36.78 44.52 -15.17
N ASP A 33 35.49 44.26 -15.04
CA ASP A 33 34.73 44.62 -13.85
C ASP A 33 34.96 43.55 -12.77
N THR A 34 35.42 43.97 -11.59
CA THR A 34 35.76 43.06 -10.50
C THR A 34 35.12 43.52 -9.20
N VAL A 35 34.70 42.55 -8.39
CA VAL A 35 34.11 42.79 -7.07
C VAL A 35 34.85 41.96 -6.03
N GLN A 36 35.02 42.51 -4.83
CA GLN A 36 35.67 41.82 -3.72
C GLN A 36 34.77 40.68 -3.20
N ALA A 37 35.25 39.45 -3.27
CA ALA A 37 34.54 38.29 -2.75
C ALA A 37 34.50 38.34 -1.21
N THR A 38 33.31 38.13 -0.63
CA THR A 38 33.12 37.98 0.82
C THR A 38 32.49 36.63 1.12
N HIS A 39 32.81 36.05 2.27
CA HIS A 39 32.23 34.80 2.74
C HIS A 39 31.16 35.09 3.79
N GLY A 40 29.96 34.55 3.58
CA GLY A 40 28.84 34.62 4.51
C GLY A 40 27.89 33.45 4.28
N PRO A 41 26.94 33.20 5.20
CA PRO A 41 25.95 32.15 5.03
C PRO A 41 25.05 32.48 3.83
N LEU A 42 25.02 31.60 2.84
CA LEU A 42 24.12 31.68 1.69
C LEU A 42 22.85 30.90 2.03
N GLU A 43 21.73 31.61 2.16
CA GLU A 43 20.42 30.99 2.35
C GLU A 43 19.72 30.84 1.00
N VAL A 44 19.43 29.60 0.62
CA VAL A 44 18.65 29.29 -0.58
C VAL A 44 17.26 28.86 -0.12
N THR A 45 16.29 29.75 -0.27
CA THR A 45 14.89 29.45 0.03
C THR A 45 14.18 28.94 -1.23
N THR A 46 13.44 27.84 -1.10
CA THR A 46 12.53 27.37 -2.15
C THR A 46 11.11 27.78 -1.77
N SER A 47 10.43 28.52 -2.64
CA SER A 47 9.02 28.89 -2.45
C SER A 47 8.15 27.85 -3.14
N GLU A 48 7.36 27.13 -2.35
CA GLU A 48 6.36 26.18 -2.84
C GLU A 48 4.95 26.58 -2.40
N GLU A 49 3.96 26.22 -3.20
CA GLU A 49 2.54 26.41 -2.87
C GLU A 49 2.03 25.20 -2.07
N GLY A 50 1.51 25.44 -0.88
CA GLY A 50 0.99 24.40 0.00
C GLY A 50 -0.53 24.48 0.14
N GLU A 51 -1.23 23.36 -0.07
CA GLU A 51 -2.64 23.23 0.30
C GLU A 51 -2.78 22.77 1.75
N THR A 52 -3.59 23.48 2.54
CA THR A 52 -3.98 23.01 3.87
C THR A 52 -5.16 22.06 3.75
N ARG A 53 -4.98 20.79 4.12
CA ARG A 53 -6.04 19.78 4.17
C ARG A 53 -6.34 19.36 5.60
N SER A 54 -7.61 19.09 5.88
CA SER A 54 -8.00 18.45 7.14
C SER A 54 -7.41 17.04 7.20
N LYS A 55 -6.72 16.73 8.31
CA LYS A 55 -6.03 15.44 8.51
C LYS A 55 -7.02 14.27 8.68
N GLU A 56 -8.23 14.53 9.17
CA GLU A 56 -9.18 13.49 9.60
C GLU A 56 -10.56 13.69 8.95
N ARG A 57 -10.62 13.41 7.64
CA ARG A 57 -11.89 13.40 6.90
C ARG A 57 -12.47 11.98 6.89
N PHE A 58 -13.66 11.82 7.43
CA PHE A 58 -14.41 10.56 7.39
C PHE A 58 -15.60 10.66 6.44
N VAL A 59 -15.81 9.60 5.65
CA VAL A 59 -17.04 9.41 4.87
C VAL A 59 -17.87 8.35 5.59
N ILE A 60 -19.04 8.76 6.08
CA ILE A 60 -19.96 7.85 6.76
C ILE A 60 -20.98 7.37 5.73
N ALA A 61 -21.01 6.06 5.48
CA ALA A 61 -21.95 5.41 4.56
C ALA A 61 -22.91 4.47 5.31
N ALA A 62 -24.11 4.29 4.76
CA ALA A 62 -25.09 3.36 5.32
C ALA A 62 -24.65 1.90 5.08
N PRO A 63 -24.77 1.00 6.08
CA PRO A 63 -24.34 -0.39 5.96
C PRO A 63 -25.28 -1.23 5.06
N ILE A 64 -26.52 -0.76 4.85
CA ILE A 64 -27.55 -1.46 4.08
C ILE A 64 -28.33 -0.46 3.22
N GLY A 65 -28.87 -0.95 2.09
CA GLY A 65 -29.80 -0.20 1.25
C GLY A 65 -31.14 0.03 1.96
N GLY A 66 -31.67 1.24 1.88
CA GLY A 66 -32.91 1.61 2.55
C GLY A 66 -33.37 3.01 2.19
N ARG A 67 -34.53 3.40 2.71
CA ARG A 67 -35.01 4.76 2.63
C ARG A 67 -34.35 5.59 3.74
N LEU A 68 -33.59 6.61 3.37
CA LEU A 68 -33.03 7.55 4.33
C LEU A 68 -34.15 8.40 4.93
N MET A 69 -34.20 8.50 6.26
CA MET A 69 -35.08 9.42 6.96
C MET A 69 -34.51 10.84 6.93
N ARG A 70 -35.36 11.82 7.22
CA ARG A 70 -34.95 13.22 7.22
C ARG A 70 -33.76 13.44 8.16
N ILE A 71 -32.62 13.82 7.60
CA ILE A 71 -31.45 14.21 8.39
C ILE A 71 -31.73 15.57 9.04
N GLY A 72 -31.63 15.63 10.37
CA GLY A 72 -31.81 16.86 11.14
C GLY A 72 -30.56 17.75 11.20
N LEU A 73 -29.39 17.20 10.87
CA LEU A 73 -28.10 17.89 10.88
C LEU A 73 -27.90 18.77 9.64
N ARG A 74 -27.12 19.83 9.82
CA ARG A 74 -26.69 20.76 8.78
C ARG A 74 -25.17 20.80 8.69
N GLU A 75 -24.67 21.30 7.57
CA GLU A 75 -23.24 21.56 7.40
C GLU A 75 -22.76 22.58 8.45
N GLY A 76 -21.65 22.28 9.11
CA GLY A 76 -21.12 23.04 10.24
C GLY A 76 -21.63 22.60 11.62
N ASP A 77 -22.64 21.73 11.72
CA ASP A 77 -23.11 21.24 13.03
C ASP A 77 -22.06 20.36 13.70
N ALA A 78 -21.87 20.55 15.01
CA ALA A 78 -20.98 19.71 15.81
C ALA A 78 -21.66 18.39 16.20
N VAL A 79 -20.93 17.28 16.08
CA VAL A 79 -21.36 15.93 16.44
C VAL A 79 -20.43 15.31 17.47
N LYS A 80 -20.98 14.53 18.39
CA LYS A 80 -20.21 13.75 19.37
C LYS A 80 -19.99 12.32 18.89
N VAL A 81 -18.97 11.65 19.42
CA VAL A 81 -18.75 10.21 19.20
C VAL A 81 -20.03 9.43 19.56
N GLY A 82 -20.46 8.54 18.67
CA GLY A 82 -21.64 7.69 18.87
C GLY A 82 -22.99 8.38 18.66
N GLN A 83 -23.01 9.68 18.39
CA GLN A 83 -24.24 10.43 18.07
C GLN A 83 -24.85 9.92 16.77
N VAL A 84 -26.17 9.77 16.74
CA VAL A 84 -26.90 9.37 15.53
C VAL A 84 -26.87 10.53 14.53
N VAL A 85 -26.31 10.28 13.35
CA VAL A 85 -26.19 11.28 12.27
C VAL A 85 -27.26 11.09 11.19
N ALA A 86 -27.72 9.86 11.01
CA ALA A 86 -28.78 9.52 10.07
C ALA A 86 -29.54 8.29 10.55
N GLU A 87 -30.80 8.21 10.16
CA GLU A 87 -31.67 7.07 10.42
C GLU A 87 -32.15 6.54 9.08
N LEU A 88 -32.04 5.22 8.86
CA LEU A 88 -32.51 4.57 7.65
C LEU A 88 -33.66 3.64 7.98
N ALA A 89 -34.74 3.72 7.20
CA ALA A 89 -35.79 2.72 7.17
C ALA A 89 -35.41 1.68 6.11
N PRO A 90 -34.97 0.48 6.50
CA PRO A 90 -34.50 -0.49 5.52
C PRO A 90 -35.67 -1.02 4.70
N LEU A 91 -35.43 -1.26 3.41
CA LEU A 91 -36.45 -1.83 2.53
C LEU A 91 -36.69 -3.30 2.91
N PRO A 92 -37.94 -3.78 2.87
CA PRO A 92 -38.21 -5.17 3.19
C PRO A 92 -37.52 -6.06 2.16
N LEU A 93 -36.57 -6.87 2.61
CA LEU A 93 -36.00 -7.92 1.77
C LEU A 93 -37.13 -8.87 1.35
N SER A 94 -37.19 -9.16 0.06
CA SER A 94 -38.05 -10.18 -0.51
C SER A 94 -37.76 -11.55 0.16
N ALA A 95 -38.75 -12.45 0.17
CA ALA A 95 -38.56 -13.81 0.68
C ALA A 95 -37.36 -14.52 0.02
N ARG A 96 -37.13 -14.24 -1.27
CA ARG A 96 -35.99 -14.72 -2.04
C ARG A 96 -34.65 -14.24 -1.46
N GLU A 97 -34.48 -12.95 -1.20
CA GLU A 97 -33.23 -12.41 -0.65
C GLU A 97 -32.94 -12.97 0.75
N GLN A 98 -33.98 -13.26 1.54
CA GLN A 98 -33.84 -13.91 2.84
C GLN A 98 -33.33 -15.35 2.70
N GLU A 99 -33.90 -16.12 1.77
CA GLU A 99 -33.44 -17.48 1.46
C GLU A 99 -32.01 -17.49 0.92
N GLU A 100 -31.63 -16.50 0.09
CA GLU A 100 -30.27 -16.36 -0.43
C GLU A 100 -29.24 -16.12 0.70
N VAL A 101 -29.57 -15.29 1.70
CA VAL A 101 -28.69 -15.06 2.87
C VAL A 101 -28.56 -16.32 3.73
N ILE A 102 -29.67 -17.02 4.01
CA ILE A 102 -29.65 -18.28 4.76
C ILE A 102 -28.85 -19.35 4.01
N GLY A 103 -29.06 -19.45 2.69
CA GLY A 103 -28.33 -20.34 1.80
C GLY A 103 -26.84 -20.05 1.80
N ARG A 104 -26.44 -18.77 1.79
CA ARG A 104 -25.03 -18.37 1.88
C ARG A 104 -24.38 -18.80 3.18
N VAL A 105 -25.05 -18.63 4.33
CA VAL A 105 -24.54 -19.11 5.63
C VAL A 105 -24.42 -20.64 5.64
N ALA A 106 -25.43 -21.35 5.12
CA ALA A 106 -25.40 -22.80 5.05
C ALA A 106 -24.25 -23.32 4.16
N ALA A 107 -24.03 -22.68 3.01
CA ALA A 107 -22.93 -22.98 2.10
C ALA A 107 -21.56 -22.73 2.74
N ALA A 108 -21.36 -21.57 3.39
CA ALA A 108 -20.11 -21.25 4.08
C ALA A 108 -19.81 -22.27 5.20
N ARG A 109 -20.82 -22.65 5.99
CA ARG A 109 -20.66 -23.68 7.03
C ARG A 109 -20.34 -25.05 6.46
N ALA A 110 -20.90 -25.40 5.30
CA ALA A 110 -20.58 -26.65 4.61
C ALA A 110 -19.13 -26.66 4.12
N ALA A 111 -18.67 -25.57 3.50
CA ALA A 111 -17.29 -25.41 3.06
C ALA A 111 -16.30 -25.48 4.23
N HIS A 112 -16.61 -24.86 5.38
CA HIS A 112 -15.78 -24.98 6.57
C HIS A 112 -15.69 -26.42 7.10
N ARG A 113 -16.82 -27.16 7.13
CA ARG A 113 -16.80 -28.58 7.51
C ARG A 113 -15.95 -29.42 6.56
N GLU A 114 -16.09 -29.21 5.26
CA GLU A 114 -15.26 -29.87 4.26
C GLU A 114 -13.77 -29.57 4.47
N ALA A 115 -13.42 -28.31 4.74
CA ALA A 115 -12.04 -27.90 5.02
C ALA A 115 -11.49 -28.60 6.27
N LEU A 116 -12.29 -28.76 7.33
CA LEU A 116 -11.89 -29.51 8.52
C LEU A 116 -11.63 -31.00 8.23
N GLU A 117 -12.45 -31.65 7.39
CA GLU A 117 -12.19 -33.04 7.00
C GLU A 117 -10.89 -33.16 6.18
N ARG A 118 -10.60 -32.19 5.30
CA ARG A 118 -9.31 -32.14 4.58
C ARG A 118 -8.12 -31.98 5.54
N VAL A 119 -8.26 -31.19 6.61
CA VAL A 119 -7.24 -31.08 7.66
C VAL A 119 -6.99 -32.43 8.35
N ARG A 120 -8.06 -33.18 8.66
CA ARG A 120 -7.93 -34.52 9.27
C ARG A 120 -7.18 -35.47 8.34
N HIS A 121 -7.57 -35.54 7.07
CA HIS A 121 -6.87 -36.36 6.08
C HIS A 121 -5.39 -36.00 5.94
N ALA A 122 -5.06 -34.70 5.78
CA ALA A 122 -3.67 -34.27 5.67
C ALA A 122 -2.85 -34.55 6.95
N ALA A 123 -3.49 -34.51 8.12
CA ALA A 123 -2.82 -34.84 9.39
C ALA A 123 -2.50 -36.34 9.48
N GLU A 124 -3.39 -37.21 8.99
CA GLU A 124 -3.15 -38.64 8.90
C GLU A 124 -2.02 -38.96 7.90
N ASP A 125 -2.02 -38.32 6.73
CA ASP A 125 -0.97 -38.45 5.72
C ASP A 125 0.38 -38.00 6.25
N TYR A 126 0.41 -36.86 6.95
CA TYR A 126 1.63 -36.38 7.61
C TYR A 126 2.12 -37.37 8.67
N ALA A 127 1.24 -37.88 9.54
CA ALA A 127 1.59 -38.86 10.55
C ALA A 127 2.12 -40.17 9.92
N GLN A 128 1.54 -40.60 8.80
CA GLN A 128 2.01 -41.75 8.04
C GLN A 128 3.39 -41.51 7.44
N ALA A 129 3.62 -40.34 6.82
CA ALA A 129 4.92 -39.96 6.28
C ALA A 129 6.01 -39.91 7.35
N GLN A 130 5.68 -39.45 8.57
CA GLN A 130 6.63 -39.45 9.70
C GLN A 130 6.99 -40.86 10.16
N ARG A 131 6.00 -41.77 10.30
CA ARG A 131 6.27 -43.17 10.64
C ARG A 131 7.13 -43.85 9.58
N GLU A 132 6.83 -43.60 8.31
CA GLU A 132 7.59 -44.17 7.19
C GLU A 132 9.02 -43.65 7.14
N ARG A 133 9.20 -42.35 7.35
CA ARG A 133 10.52 -41.73 7.47
C ARG A 133 11.35 -42.38 8.57
N GLN A 134 10.79 -42.54 9.78
CA GLN A 134 11.50 -43.19 10.89
C GLN A 134 11.89 -44.64 10.57
N ARG A 135 11.03 -45.37 9.85
CA ARG A 135 11.31 -46.75 9.41
C ARG A 135 12.45 -46.78 8.40
N ILE A 136 12.42 -45.94 7.38
CA ILE A 136 13.45 -45.87 6.34
C ILE A 136 14.78 -45.40 6.94
N GLU A 137 14.78 -44.37 7.80
CA GLU A 137 16.00 -43.90 8.48
C GLU A 137 16.67 -45.00 9.30
N ARG A 138 15.90 -45.90 9.94
CA ARG A 138 16.44 -47.06 10.64
C ARG A 138 17.10 -48.05 9.68
N LEU A 139 16.42 -48.39 8.59
CA LEU A 139 16.93 -49.32 7.57
C LEU A 139 18.18 -48.79 6.85
N VAL A 140 18.27 -47.48 6.65
CA VAL A 140 19.48 -46.83 6.11
C VAL A 140 20.65 -46.93 7.09
N ARG A 141 20.41 -46.69 8.40
CA ARG A 141 21.43 -46.86 9.44
C ARG A 141 21.92 -48.30 9.56
N GLU A 142 21.02 -49.26 9.35
CA GLU A 142 21.34 -50.69 9.32
C GLU A 142 21.92 -51.15 7.97
N HIS A 143 22.17 -50.23 7.02
CA HIS A 143 22.71 -50.47 5.68
C HIS A 143 21.85 -51.38 4.78
N PHE A 144 20.56 -51.56 5.10
CA PHE A 144 19.60 -52.29 4.24
C PHE A 144 19.02 -51.45 3.11
N LEU A 145 19.08 -50.11 3.21
CA LEU A 145 18.62 -49.17 2.18
C LEU A 145 19.69 -48.12 1.87
N SER A 146 19.60 -47.52 0.67
CA SER A 146 20.54 -46.47 0.24
C SER A 146 20.29 -45.14 0.97
N PRO A 147 21.31 -44.27 1.15
CA PRO A 147 21.13 -42.93 1.70
C PRO A 147 20.07 -42.10 0.96
N GLN A 148 20.01 -42.24 -0.37
CA GLN A 148 19.01 -41.60 -1.23
C GLN A 148 17.57 -41.94 -0.82
N ALA A 149 17.31 -43.18 -0.38
CA ALA A 149 15.97 -43.56 0.10
C ALA A 149 15.60 -42.79 1.39
N GLY A 150 16.57 -42.56 2.28
CA GLY A 150 16.38 -41.74 3.47
C GLY A 150 16.08 -40.28 3.15
N GLU A 151 16.81 -39.68 2.21
CA GLU A 151 16.55 -38.32 1.73
C GLU A 151 15.15 -38.18 1.10
N GLN A 152 14.74 -39.15 0.29
CA GLN A 152 13.40 -39.17 -0.31
C GLN A 152 12.30 -39.24 0.75
N ALA A 153 12.48 -40.09 1.78
CA ALA A 153 11.53 -40.19 2.89
C ALA A 153 11.47 -38.89 3.73
N ALA A 154 12.61 -38.23 3.95
CA ALA A 154 12.67 -36.94 4.61
C ALA A 154 11.91 -35.86 3.81
N ASN A 155 12.12 -35.79 2.50
CA ASN A 155 11.43 -34.86 1.61
C ASN A 155 9.91 -35.09 1.60
N LEU A 156 9.46 -36.34 1.56
CA LEU A 156 8.03 -36.67 1.67
C LEU A 156 7.43 -36.18 2.99
N GLY A 157 8.15 -36.35 4.10
CA GLY A 157 7.73 -35.84 5.41
C GLY A 157 7.61 -34.31 5.46
N ILE A 158 8.54 -33.59 4.82
CA ILE A 158 8.49 -32.12 4.71
C ILE A 158 7.29 -31.69 3.86
N THR A 159 7.10 -32.29 2.69
CA THR A 159 5.99 -31.97 1.78
C THR A 159 4.64 -32.21 2.44
N ALA A 160 4.46 -33.34 3.12
CA ALA A 160 3.21 -33.64 3.84
C ALA A 160 2.95 -32.65 5.00
N GLY A 161 4.01 -32.20 5.69
CA GLY A 161 3.90 -31.19 6.74
C GLY A 161 3.50 -29.81 6.20
N ASN A 162 4.06 -29.43 5.05
CA ASN A 162 3.69 -28.19 4.36
C ASN A 162 2.24 -28.24 3.86
N GLU A 163 1.79 -29.37 3.33
CA GLU A 163 0.39 -29.54 2.91
C GLU A 163 -0.57 -29.44 4.10
N LEU A 164 -0.24 -30.08 5.24
CA LEU A 164 -1.03 -29.95 6.47
C LEU A 164 -1.17 -28.48 6.90
N ALA A 165 -0.07 -27.73 6.90
CA ALA A 165 -0.10 -26.31 7.24
C ALA A 165 -0.95 -25.50 6.25
N ALA A 166 -0.87 -25.81 4.95
CA ALA A 166 -1.66 -25.15 3.91
C ALA A 166 -3.17 -25.41 4.08
N VAL A 167 -3.58 -26.65 4.35
CA VAL A 167 -5.00 -26.96 4.57
C VAL A 167 -5.53 -26.39 5.87
N GLN A 168 -4.72 -26.30 6.92
CA GLN A 168 -5.08 -25.62 8.18
C GLN A 168 -5.35 -24.14 7.94
N ALA A 169 -4.49 -23.46 7.17
CA ALA A 169 -4.71 -22.07 6.79
C ALA A 169 -6.02 -21.89 6.00
N ARG A 170 -6.34 -22.82 5.08
CA ARG A 170 -7.62 -22.81 4.35
C ARG A 170 -8.83 -23.02 5.28
N ALA A 171 -8.73 -23.90 6.27
CA ALA A 171 -9.80 -24.10 7.25
C ALA A 171 -10.05 -22.83 8.09
N ASN A 172 -8.99 -22.14 8.51
CA ASN A 172 -9.11 -20.86 9.20
C ASN A 172 -9.76 -19.78 8.32
N ALA A 173 -9.37 -19.69 7.04
CA ALA A 173 -10.00 -18.77 6.09
C ALA A 173 -11.51 -19.07 5.92
N ALA A 174 -11.88 -20.34 5.78
CA ALA A 174 -13.28 -20.75 5.68
C ALA A 174 -14.07 -20.44 6.98
N MET A 175 -13.43 -20.48 8.15
CA MET A 175 -14.05 -20.05 9.41
C MET A 175 -14.37 -18.55 9.38
N GLU A 176 -13.48 -17.70 8.86
CA GLU A 176 -13.74 -16.27 8.73
C GLU A 176 -14.87 -16.00 7.72
N GLU A 177 -14.94 -16.75 6.62
CA GLU A 177 -16.05 -16.66 5.67
C GLU A 177 -17.41 -16.98 6.33
N VAL A 178 -17.45 -17.97 7.22
CA VAL A 178 -18.65 -18.25 8.03
C VAL A 178 -19.01 -17.04 8.90
N ARG A 179 -18.04 -16.41 9.58
CA ARG A 179 -18.30 -15.23 10.41
C ARG A 179 -18.84 -14.06 9.60
N VAL A 180 -18.28 -13.82 8.40
CA VAL A 180 -18.76 -12.77 7.48
C VAL A 180 -20.20 -13.05 7.03
N ALA A 181 -20.50 -14.30 6.65
CA ALA A 181 -21.85 -14.69 6.25
C ALA A 181 -22.87 -14.56 7.41
N GLU A 182 -22.48 -14.96 8.62
CA GLU A 182 -23.31 -14.85 9.82
C GLU A 182 -23.55 -13.40 10.24
N ALA A 183 -22.54 -12.54 10.14
CA ALA A 183 -22.69 -11.10 10.38
C ALA A 183 -23.71 -10.47 9.41
N GLY A 184 -23.69 -10.86 8.13
CA GLY A 184 -24.71 -10.45 7.16
C GLY A 184 -26.12 -10.91 7.53
N MET A 185 -26.27 -12.11 8.09
CA MET A 185 -27.56 -12.62 8.57
C MET A 185 -28.05 -11.90 9.85
N LEU A 186 -27.15 -11.54 10.77
CA LEU A 186 -27.50 -10.78 11.97
C LEU A 186 -28.02 -9.38 11.63
N ALA A 187 -27.38 -8.69 10.69
CA ALA A 187 -27.86 -7.40 10.17
C ALA A 187 -29.28 -7.52 9.61
N LEU A 188 -29.63 -8.66 8.99
CA LEU A 188 -30.97 -8.94 8.50
C LEU A 188 -31.98 -9.32 9.60
N ARG A 189 -31.55 -10.04 10.66
CA ARG A 189 -32.45 -10.38 11.78
C ARG A 189 -32.79 -9.19 12.65
N GLU A 190 -31.83 -8.29 12.87
CA GLU A 190 -32.07 -7.05 13.60
C GLU A 190 -33.13 -6.18 12.91
N TYR A 191 -33.21 -6.25 11.57
CA TYR A 191 -34.30 -5.65 10.79
C TYR A 191 -35.67 -6.31 11.04
N LYS A 192 -35.74 -7.64 11.16
CA LYS A 192 -37.01 -8.39 11.32
C LYS A 192 -37.58 -8.33 12.74
N GLY A 193 -36.73 -8.20 13.76
CA GLY A 193 -37.12 -8.20 15.18
C GLY A 193 -37.73 -6.90 15.68
N ARG A 194 -37.62 -5.82 14.92
CA ARG A 194 -38.25 -4.54 15.22
C ARG A 194 -39.01 -4.07 13.98
N SER A 195 -40.29 -4.43 13.92
CA SER A 195 -41.22 -3.71 13.04
C SER A 195 -41.02 -2.22 13.33
N SER A 196 -40.52 -1.47 12.34
CA SER A 196 -40.12 -0.05 12.43
C SER A 196 -38.80 0.33 13.11
N SER A 197 -37.80 -0.54 13.33
CA SER A 197 -36.49 0.01 13.75
C SER A 197 -35.75 0.62 12.60
N LEU A 198 -35.71 1.94 12.64
CA LEU A 198 -34.73 2.74 11.95
C LEU A 198 -33.33 2.24 12.31
N VAL A 199 -32.52 1.94 11.30
CA VAL A 199 -31.10 1.66 11.49
C VAL A 199 -30.39 2.99 11.67
N SER A 200 -29.90 3.23 12.88
CA SER A 200 -29.18 4.45 13.24
C SER A 200 -27.72 4.36 12.79
N VAL A 201 -27.31 5.25 11.90
CA VAL A 201 -25.91 5.46 11.55
C VAL A 201 -25.31 6.44 12.55
N ARG A 202 -24.18 6.07 13.15
CA ARG A 202 -23.54 6.84 14.25
C ARG A 202 -22.22 7.46 13.80
N ALA A 203 -21.88 8.60 14.39
CA ALA A 203 -20.60 9.25 14.19
C ALA A 203 -19.46 8.44 14.84
N PRO A 204 -18.41 8.06 14.09
CA PRO A 204 -17.27 7.33 14.65
C PRO A 204 -16.38 8.24 15.52
N VAL A 205 -16.37 9.54 15.26
CA VAL A 205 -15.55 10.55 15.95
C VAL A 205 -16.38 11.78 16.32
N ALA A 206 -15.91 12.56 17.28
CA ALA A 206 -16.45 13.90 17.53
C ALA A 206 -15.85 14.88 16.50
N GLY A 207 -16.67 15.75 15.93
CA GLY A 207 -16.22 16.67 14.87
C GLY A 207 -17.35 17.55 14.35
N ALA A 208 -17.18 18.09 13.14
CA ALA A 208 -18.19 18.92 12.48
C ALA A 208 -18.62 18.29 11.14
N VAL A 209 -19.88 18.46 10.77
CA VAL A 209 -20.42 17.97 9.49
C VAL A 209 -19.88 18.83 8.34
N LEU A 210 -19.07 18.23 7.46
CA LEU A 210 -18.46 18.94 6.33
C LEU A 210 -19.37 19.05 5.09
N GLY A 211 -20.31 18.13 4.92
CA GLY A 211 -21.18 18.08 3.75
C GLY A 211 -22.17 16.92 3.79
N ILE A 212 -23.39 17.14 3.27
CA ILE A 212 -24.43 16.10 3.19
C ILE A 212 -24.76 15.86 1.70
N PRO A 213 -24.24 14.78 1.09
CA PRO A 213 -24.37 14.56 -0.35
C PRO A 213 -25.83 14.33 -0.82
N GLU A 214 -26.69 13.77 0.04
CA GLU A 214 -28.08 13.41 -0.29
C GLU A 214 -29.04 14.61 -0.34
N ARG A 215 -28.56 15.84 -0.04
CA ARG A 215 -29.41 17.05 0.00
C ARG A 215 -29.32 17.90 -1.28
N ARG A 216 -28.81 17.36 -2.39
CA ARG A 216 -28.76 18.06 -3.70
C ARG A 216 -30.04 17.90 -4.50
#